data_AF-A0AAP9Y8M6-F1
#
_entry.id   AF-A0AAP9Y8M6-F1
#
_cell.length_a   1.000
_cell.length_b   1.000
_cell.length_c   1.000
_cell.angle_alpha   90.00
_cell.angle_beta   90.00
_cell.angle_gamma   90.00
#
_symmetry.space_group_name_H-M   'P 1'
#
loop_
_entity.id
_entity.type
_entity.pdbx_description
1 polymer ?
#
loop_
_entity_poly.entity_id
_entity_poly.type
_entity_poly.pdbx_seq_one_letter_code
_entity_poly.pdbx_strand_id
1 'polypeptide(L)'
;MAAVLGGVVLACAAPAGHAAAKADPHALIEQLVQCRASFDDLVSFNDRVDAHAVGFPEAKPMPGTSGPVWTVKPAVSALGVSSDTVLLNSRSSVFVVVASPHAADDVLALGQREGLGVELKMGGYAVVRKDLDQRAARAFNIDGGHYAAGCVYDEPAFDAARAARYNATPQRRAEKKALEKALQQAQ
;
A
#
# COMPACT_ATOMS: atom_id res chain seq x y z
N MET A 1 18.04 70.87 4.66
CA MET A 1 18.69 69.55 4.83
C MET A 1 17.60 68.56 5.23
N ALA A 2 17.40 67.54 4.39
CA ALA A 2 16.35 66.53 4.54
C ALA A 2 16.82 65.39 5.46
N ALA A 3 15.89 64.82 6.24
CA ALA A 3 16.06 63.52 6.87
C ALA A 3 14.73 62.77 6.81
N VAL A 4 14.69 61.74 5.96
CA VAL A 4 13.63 60.72 5.89
C VAL A 4 14.06 59.58 6.80
N LEU A 5 13.22 59.19 7.77
CA LEU A 5 13.41 57.96 8.55
C LEU A 5 12.17 57.08 8.39
N GLY A 6 12.38 55.93 7.76
CA GLY A 6 11.37 54.93 7.45
C GLY A 6 10.97 54.11 8.67
N GLY A 7 9.66 53.85 8.78
CA GLY A 7 9.11 52.87 9.70
C GLY A 7 9.14 51.47 9.08
N VAL A 8 9.84 50.54 9.72
CA VAL A 8 9.83 49.11 9.41
C VAL A 8 8.52 48.53 9.93
N VAL A 9 7.66 48.03 9.02
CA VAL A 9 6.47 47.25 9.38
C VAL A 9 6.92 45.82 9.68
N LEU A 10 6.92 45.45 10.96
CA LEU A 10 7.18 44.08 11.41
C LEU A 10 5.92 43.24 11.14
N ALA A 11 5.82 42.62 9.96
CA ALA A 11 4.79 41.63 9.68
C ALA A 11 5.20 40.29 10.34
N CYS A 12 4.54 39.93 11.43
CA CYS A 12 4.61 38.58 11.99
C CYS A 12 4.03 37.58 10.97
N ALA A 13 4.90 36.96 10.18
CA ALA A 13 4.56 35.78 9.39
C ALA A 13 4.33 34.60 10.34
N ALA A 14 3.08 34.37 10.73
CA ALA A 14 2.69 33.13 11.37
C ALA A 14 2.95 31.98 10.39
N PRO A 15 3.67 30.91 10.78
CA PRO A 15 3.80 29.75 9.93
C PRO A 15 2.41 29.12 9.81
N ALA A 16 1.83 29.20 8.61
CA ALA A 16 0.69 28.39 8.24
C ALA A 16 1.14 26.92 8.32
N GLY A 17 0.95 26.32 9.49
CA GLY A 17 1.05 24.88 9.68
C GLY A 17 0.05 24.25 8.74
N HIS A 18 0.54 23.77 7.59
CA HIS A 18 -0.22 22.92 6.71
C HIS A 18 -0.52 21.67 7.53
N ALA A 19 -1.73 21.60 8.09
CA ALA A 19 -2.29 20.33 8.50
C ALA A 19 -2.33 19.49 7.23
N ALA A 20 -1.34 18.61 7.07
CA ALA A 20 -1.34 17.63 5.99
C ALA A 20 -2.70 16.94 6.06
N ALA A 21 -3.54 17.15 5.04
CA ALA A 21 -4.81 16.47 4.94
C ALA A 21 -4.50 14.99 5.16
N LYS A 22 -5.12 14.37 6.16
CA LYS A 22 -4.97 12.93 6.38
C LYS A 22 -5.34 12.29 5.05
N ALA A 23 -4.35 11.65 4.39
CA ALA A 23 -4.61 10.89 3.18
C ALA A 23 -5.81 9.98 3.44
N ASP A 24 -6.83 10.07 2.59
CA ASP A 24 -8.05 9.30 2.73
C ASP A 24 -7.70 7.81 2.73
N PRO A 25 -7.87 7.10 3.88
CA PRO A 25 -7.50 5.69 3.98
C PRO A 25 -8.25 4.83 2.96
N HIS A 26 -9.47 5.22 2.59
CA HIS A 26 -10.29 4.50 1.62
C HIS A 26 -9.68 4.60 0.22
N ALA A 27 -9.42 5.82 -0.24
CA ALA A 27 -8.77 6.07 -1.53
C ALA A 27 -7.40 5.37 -1.64
N LEU A 28 -6.62 5.34 -0.56
CA LEU A 28 -5.34 4.62 -0.53
C LEU A 28 -5.52 3.11 -0.71
N ILE A 29 -6.45 2.48 0.01
CA ILE A 29 -6.74 1.05 -0.17
C ILE A 29 -7.19 0.76 -1.60
N GLU A 30 -8.06 1.59 -2.16
CA GLU A 30 -8.53 1.43 -3.53
C GLU A 30 -7.37 1.50 -4.53
N GLN A 31 -6.46 2.46 -4.38
CA GLN A 31 -5.25 2.55 -5.20
C GLN A 31 -4.34 1.34 -5.01
N LEU A 32 -4.21 0.81 -3.79
CA LEU A 32 -3.37 -0.34 -3.50
C LEU A 32 -3.87 -1.60 -4.21
N VAL A 33 -5.16 -1.93 -4.09
CA VAL A 33 -5.75 -3.11 -4.76
C VAL A 33 -5.79 -2.98 -6.28
N GLN A 34 -5.77 -1.75 -6.81
CA GLN A 34 -5.77 -1.46 -8.26
C GLN A 34 -4.36 -1.40 -8.89
N CYS A 35 -3.28 -1.69 -8.14
CA CYS A 35 -1.90 -1.51 -8.57
C CYS A 35 -1.51 -0.06 -8.95
N ARG A 36 -2.21 0.94 -8.40
CA ARG A 36 -2.01 2.36 -8.71
C ARG A 36 -1.16 3.09 -7.67
N ALA A 37 -1.14 2.62 -6.44
CA ALA A 37 -0.37 3.23 -5.36
C ALA A 37 1.15 3.16 -5.63
N SER A 38 1.89 4.12 -5.08
CA SER A 38 3.35 4.08 -5.11
C SER A 38 3.91 3.10 -4.05
N PHE A 39 5.21 2.81 -4.12
CA PHE A 39 5.86 2.04 -3.06
C PHE A 39 5.92 2.80 -1.73
N ASP A 40 6.04 4.14 -1.74
CA ASP A 40 5.99 4.93 -0.49
C ASP A 40 4.60 4.92 0.14
N ASP A 41 3.54 4.89 -0.67
CA ASP A 41 2.16 4.71 -0.19
C ASP A 41 1.96 3.34 0.45
N LEU A 42 2.46 2.27 -0.18
CA LEU A 42 2.43 0.92 0.38
C LEU A 42 3.23 0.81 1.69
N VAL A 43 4.41 1.43 1.77
CA VAL A 43 5.19 1.50 3.02
C VAL A 43 4.42 2.27 4.10
N SER A 44 3.86 3.43 3.76
CA SER A 44 3.06 4.23 4.69
C SER A 44 1.80 3.50 5.16
N PHE A 45 1.21 2.65 4.30
CA PHE A 45 0.10 1.77 4.68
C PHE A 45 0.57 0.69 5.66
N ASN A 46 1.69 0.01 5.37
CA ASN A 46 2.27 -0.99 6.27
C ASN A 46 2.64 -0.38 7.65
N ASP A 47 3.16 0.84 7.70
CA ASP A 47 3.43 1.55 8.96
C ASP A 47 2.14 1.71 9.79
N ARG A 48 0.99 1.98 9.14
CA ARG A 48 -0.32 2.06 9.80
C ARG A 48 -0.84 0.70 10.24
N VAL A 49 -0.57 -0.35 9.47
CA VAL A 49 -0.91 -1.73 9.86
C VAL A 49 -0.13 -2.12 11.12
N ASP A 50 1.18 -1.91 11.12
CA ASP A 50 2.06 -2.20 12.26
C ASP A 50 1.67 -1.38 13.51
N ALA A 51 1.11 -0.18 13.32
CA ALA A 51 0.60 0.68 14.40
C ALA A 51 -0.89 0.42 14.76
N HIS A 52 -1.55 -0.57 14.18
CA HIS A 52 -3.00 -0.82 14.33
C HIS A 52 -3.88 0.42 14.06
N ALA A 53 -3.45 1.28 13.12
CA ALA A 53 -4.03 2.59 12.82
C ALA A 53 -4.54 2.71 11.38
N VAL A 54 -4.96 1.59 10.78
CA VAL A 54 -5.48 1.52 9.39
C VAL A 54 -6.82 2.25 9.27
N GLY A 55 -7.62 2.27 10.35
CA GLY A 55 -8.90 3.00 10.39
C GLY A 55 -10.09 2.23 9.85
N PHE A 56 -9.94 0.93 9.58
CA PHE A 56 -11.03 0.03 9.20
C PHE A 56 -11.27 -1.04 10.26
N PRO A 57 -12.52 -1.44 10.50
CA PRO A 57 -12.83 -2.58 11.36
C PRO A 57 -12.24 -3.86 10.77
N GLU A 58 -11.70 -4.71 11.64
CA GLU A 58 -11.27 -6.06 11.25
C GLU A 58 -12.48 -6.88 10.79
N ALA A 59 -12.29 -7.63 9.71
CA ALA A 59 -13.29 -8.56 9.21
C ALA A 59 -13.28 -9.86 10.02
N LYS A 60 -14.28 -10.71 9.79
CA LYS A 60 -14.27 -12.06 10.35
C LYS A 60 -13.03 -12.82 9.85
N PRO A 61 -12.37 -13.62 10.71
CA PRO A 61 -11.27 -14.48 10.28
C PRO A 61 -11.70 -15.34 9.09
N MET A 62 -10.90 -15.32 8.02
CA MET A 62 -11.11 -16.16 6.85
C MET A 62 -10.05 -17.27 6.82
N PRO A 63 -10.44 -18.55 6.96
CA PRO A 63 -9.53 -19.68 6.83
C PRO A 63 -8.75 -19.61 5.52
N GLY A 64 -7.48 -20.02 5.55
CA GLY A 64 -6.61 -20.03 4.36
C GLY A 64 -5.97 -18.69 4.00
N THR A 65 -6.28 -17.61 4.71
CA THR A 65 -5.57 -16.32 4.57
C THR A 65 -4.42 -16.20 5.58
N SER A 66 -3.31 -15.58 5.17
CA SER A 66 -2.09 -15.43 5.99
C SER A 66 -1.89 -14.05 6.61
N GLY A 67 -2.80 -13.11 6.40
CA GLY A 67 -2.65 -11.73 6.86
C GLY A 67 -3.95 -11.06 7.25
N PRO A 68 -3.90 -9.79 7.68
CA PRO A 68 -5.05 -9.11 8.23
C PRO A 68 -6.11 -8.82 7.16
N VAL A 69 -7.36 -8.87 7.60
CA VAL A 69 -8.54 -8.66 6.76
C VAL A 69 -9.38 -7.56 7.39
N TRP A 70 -9.85 -6.61 6.58
CA TRP A 70 -10.69 -5.50 7.03
C TRP A 70 -11.97 -5.40 6.23
N THR A 71 -12.99 -4.80 6.84
CA THR A 71 -14.19 -4.35 6.15
C THR A 71 -14.07 -2.87 5.79
N VAL A 72 -14.14 -2.55 4.51
CA VAL A 72 -13.97 -1.23 3.91
C VAL A 72 -15.29 -0.77 3.29
N LYS A 73 -15.79 0.40 3.70
CA LYS A 73 -17.02 1.01 3.16
C LYS A 73 -16.74 2.42 2.64
N PRO A 74 -17.19 2.78 1.42
CA PRO A 74 -17.85 1.92 0.43
C PRO A 74 -16.95 0.78 -0.08
N ALA A 75 -17.53 -0.23 -0.73
CA ALA A 75 -16.76 -1.32 -1.33
C ALA A 75 -15.73 -0.78 -2.33
N VAL A 76 -14.55 -1.40 -2.38
CA VAL A 76 -13.48 -1.05 -3.33
C VAL A 76 -13.43 -2.07 -4.46
N SER A 77 -12.86 -1.67 -5.60
CA SER A 77 -12.86 -2.51 -6.81
C SER A 77 -11.46 -2.80 -7.31
N ALA A 78 -11.22 -4.04 -7.74
CA ALA A 78 -10.01 -4.48 -8.43
C ALA A 78 -10.37 -5.50 -9.51
N LEU A 79 -9.72 -5.44 -10.68
CA LEU A 79 -9.95 -6.38 -11.79
C LEU A 79 -11.44 -6.57 -12.14
N GLY A 80 -12.21 -5.48 -12.17
CA GLY A 80 -13.63 -5.50 -12.53
C GLY A 80 -14.54 -6.18 -11.51
N VAL A 81 -14.05 -6.52 -10.31
CA VAL A 81 -14.87 -7.03 -9.19
C VAL A 81 -14.80 -6.07 -8.00
N SER A 82 -15.88 -6.03 -7.21
CA SER A 82 -15.99 -5.15 -6.05
C SER A 82 -16.27 -5.96 -4.79
N SER A 83 -15.65 -5.58 -3.68
CA SER A 83 -15.92 -6.15 -2.36
C SER A 83 -15.69 -5.12 -1.27
N ASP A 84 -16.40 -5.28 -0.15
CA ASP A 84 -16.13 -4.55 1.08
C ASP A 84 -15.08 -5.26 1.94
N THR A 85 -14.57 -6.42 1.53
CA THR A 85 -13.57 -7.18 2.29
C THR A 85 -12.21 -7.07 1.62
N VAL A 86 -11.22 -6.55 2.35
CA VAL A 86 -9.85 -6.34 1.86
C VAL A 86 -8.88 -7.18 2.69
N LEU A 87 -7.99 -7.89 2.00
CA LEU A 87 -6.95 -8.74 2.55
C LEU A 87 -5.57 -8.15 2.24
N LEU A 88 -4.77 -7.90 3.27
CA LEU A 88 -3.32 -7.75 3.12
C LEU A 88 -2.71 -9.15 3.26
N ASN A 89 -2.43 -9.81 2.14
CA ASN A 89 -1.98 -11.20 2.14
C ASN A 89 -0.49 -11.33 2.54
N SER A 90 0.30 -10.32 2.18
CA SER A 90 1.67 -10.08 2.62
C SER A 90 1.93 -8.57 2.68
N ARG A 91 3.08 -8.13 3.22
CA ARG A 91 3.46 -6.70 3.23
C ARG A 91 3.48 -6.05 1.84
N SER A 92 3.63 -6.86 0.79
CA SER A 92 3.69 -6.44 -0.61
C SER A 92 2.48 -6.86 -1.45
N SER A 93 1.40 -7.39 -0.86
CA SER A 93 0.25 -7.85 -1.66
C SER A 93 -1.10 -7.57 -1.00
N VAL A 94 -1.97 -6.89 -1.74
CA VAL A 94 -3.27 -6.38 -1.26
C VAL A 94 -4.37 -6.77 -2.23
N PHE A 95 -5.44 -7.37 -1.72
CA PHE A 95 -6.52 -7.93 -2.52
C PHE A 95 -7.89 -7.55 -1.96
N VAL A 96 -8.89 -7.47 -2.84
CA VAL A 96 -10.28 -7.65 -2.43
C VAL A 96 -10.60 -9.13 -2.36
N VAL A 97 -11.46 -9.53 -1.42
CA VAL A 97 -11.93 -10.92 -1.27
C VAL A 97 -13.39 -11.02 -1.67
N VAL A 98 -13.71 -11.91 -2.60
CA VAL A 98 -15.03 -12.07 -3.19
C VAL A 98 -15.57 -13.45 -2.84
N ALA A 99 -16.80 -13.49 -2.32
CA ALA A 99 -17.52 -14.73 -2.10
C ALA A 99 -18.02 -15.31 -3.45
N SER A 100 -17.72 -16.58 -3.69
CA SER A 100 -18.19 -17.31 -4.87
C SER A 100 -18.28 -18.81 -4.59
N PRO A 101 -19.39 -19.48 -4.96
CA PRO A 101 -19.50 -20.94 -4.88
C PRO A 101 -18.65 -21.68 -5.93
N HIS A 102 -18.05 -20.94 -6.88
CA HIS A 102 -17.27 -21.47 -7.99
C HIS A 102 -15.93 -20.73 -8.12
N ALA A 103 -15.27 -20.48 -6.99
CA ALA A 103 -14.12 -19.57 -6.90
C ALA A 103 -13.01 -19.83 -7.93
N ALA A 104 -12.64 -21.10 -8.19
CA ALA A 104 -11.60 -21.43 -9.17
C ALA A 104 -12.02 -21.11 -10.62
N ASP A 105 -13.27 -21.38 -10.99
CA ASP A 105 -13.79 -21.10 -12.33
C ASP A 105 -13.95 -19.59 -12.54
N ASP A 106 -14.43 -18.88 -11.51
CA ASP A 106 -14.56 -17.42 -11.54
C ASP A 106 -13.20 -16.72 -11.67
N VAL A 107 -12.15 -17.22 -11.04
CA VAL A 107 -10.77 -16.71 -11.20
C VAL A 107 -10.29 -16.88 -12.64
N LEU A 108 -10.57 -18.02 -13.28
CA LEU A 108 -10.19 -18.26 -14.68
C LEU A 108 -10.99 -17.36 -15.63
N ALA A 109 -12.30 -17.20 -15.40
CA ALA A 109 -13.16 -16.30 -16.18
C ALA A 109 -12.75 -14.83 -16.02
N LEU A 110 -12.40 -14.43 -14.79
CA LEU A 110 -11.82 -13.13 -14.48
C LEU A 110 -10.52 -12.91 -15.28
N GLY A 111 -9.62 -13.89 -15.27
CA GLY A 111 -8.38 -13.81 -16.04
C GLY A 111 -8.61 -13.61 -17.54
N GLN A 112 -9.56 -14.34 -18.13
CA GLN A 112 -9.94 -14.16 -19.53
C GLN A 112 -10.51 -12.76 -19.81
N ARG A 113 -11.43 -12.28 -18.97
CA ARG A 113 -12.09 -10.98 -19.14
C ARG A 113 -11.11 -9.80 -19.06
N GLU A 114 -10.19 -9.85 -18.12
CA GLU A 114 -9.28 -8.74 -17.81
C GLU A 114 -7.91 -8.89 -18.52
N GLY A 115 -7.71 -9.98 -19.28
CA GLY A 115 -6.49 -10.26 -20.03
C GLY A 115 -5.29 -10.65 -19.16
N LEU A 116 -5.51 -11.45 -18.12
CA LEU A 116 -4.46 -12.07 -17.29
C LEU A 116 -4.17 -13.49 -17.80
N GLY A 117 -2.89 -13.88 -17.78
CA GLY A 117 -2.45 -15.23 -18.10
C GLY A 117 -2.69 -16.19 -16.95
N VAL A 118 -2.84 -17.48 -17.24
CA VAL A 118 -2.91 -18.53 -16.21
C VAL A 118 -1.49 -18.78 -15.66
N GLU A 119 -1.28 -18.48 -14.38
CA GLU A 119 -0.04 -18.76 -13.66
C GLU A 119 -0.03 -20.21 -13.14
N LEU A 120 -1.16 -20.68 -12.63
CA LEU A 120 -1.31 -22.03 -12.07
C LEU A 120 -2.75 -22.52 -12.20
N LYS A 121 -2.93 -23.80 -12.54
CA LYS A 121 -4.22 -24.50 -12.46
C LYS A 121 -3.99 -25.96 -12.07
N MET A 122 -4.33 -26.33 -10.84
CA MET A 122 -4.10 -27.69 -10.33
C MET A 122 -5.01 -27.99 -9.14
N GLY A 123 -5.64 -29.17 -9.10
CA GLY A 123 -6.31 -29.69 -7.90
C GLY A 123 -7.41 -28.79 -7.30
N GLY A 124 -8.18 -28.09 -8.13
CA GLY A 124 -9.20 -27.14 -7.67
C GLY A 124 -8.66 -25.76 -7.29
N TYR A 125 -7.37 -25.51 -7.55
CA TYR A 125 -6.73 -24.21 -7.38
C TYR A 125 -6.44 -23.56 -8.75
N ALA A 126 -6.66 -22.26 -8.84
CA ALA A 126 -6.45 -21.43 -10.01
C ALA A 126 -5.79 -20.11 -9.59
N VAL A 127 -4.78 -19.70 -10.38
CA VAL A 127 -4.13 -18.39 -10.26
C VAL A 127 -4.00 -17.81 -11.65
N VAL A 128 -4.38 -16.54 -11.78
CA VAL A 128 -4.17 -15.74 -12.98
C VAL A 128 -3.38 -14.48 -12.64
N ARG A 129 -2.49 -14.07 -13.54
CA ARG A 129 -1.56 -12.97 -13.32
C ARG A 129 -1.30 -12.18 -14.61
N LYS A 130 -1.05 -10.88 -14.45
CA LYS A 130 -0.49 -10.01 -15.47
C LYS A 130 0.58 -9.12 -14.86
N ASP A 131 1.79 -9.20 -15.38
CA ASP A 131 2.89 -8.34 -14.94
C ASP A 131 2.70 -6.91 -15.44
N LEU A 132 3.02 -5.96 -14.56
CA LEU A 132 2.88 -4.51 -14.70
C LEU A 132 4.17 -3.84 -14.20
N ASP A 133 5.29 -4.11 -14.88
CA ASP A 133 6.63 -3.67 -14.45
C ASP A 133 6.96 -4.14 -13.02
N GLN A 134 7.17 -3.24 -12.06
CA GLN A 134 7.45 -3.57 -10.65
C GLN A 134 6.21 -4.00 -9.85
N ARG A 135 5.14 -4.42 -10.52
CA ARG A 135 3.85 -4.84 -9.94
C ARG A 135 3.25 -5.98 -10.76
N ALA A 136 2.25 -6.63 -10.23
CA ALA A 136 1.42 -7.57 -10.97
C ALA A 136 -0.04 -7.51 -10.51
N ALA A 137 -0.95 -7.45 -11.47
CA ALA A 137 -2.35 -7.75 -11.24
C ALA A 137 -2.51 -9.26 -11.07
N ARG A 138 -3.17 -9.71 -10.01
CA ARG A 138 -3.29 -11.15 -9.70
C ARG A 138 -4.64 -11.48 -9.08
N ALA A 139 -5.16 -12.66 -9.42
CA ALA A 139 -6.30 -13.26 -8.75
C ALA A 139 -6.07 -14.75 -8.51
N PHE A 140 -6.61 -15.27 -7.39
CA PHE A 140 -6.48 -16.67 -6.99
C PHE A 140 -7.63 -17.08 -6.08
N ASN A 141 -8.05 -18.35 -6.11
CA ASN A 141 -9.05 -18.82 -5.14
C ASN A 141 -8.38 -19.13 -3.80
N ILE A 142 -9.03 -18.74 -2.69
CA ILE A 142 -8.52 -18.98 -1.33
C ILE A 142 -8.97 -20.36 -0.86
N ASP A 143 -10.26 -20.64 -1.05
CA ASP A 143 -10.93 -21.89 -0.74
C ASP A 143 -12.01 -22.20 -1.81
N GLY A 144 -12.95 -23.09 -1.52
CA GLY A 144 -14.07 -23.40 -2.42
C GLY A 144 -15.17 -22.33 -2.46
N GLY A 145 -15.16 -21.36 -1.55
CA GLY A 145 -16.19 -20.33 -1.37
C GLY A 145 -15.71 -18.89 -1.60
N HIS A 146 -14.41 -18.67 -1.78
CA HIS A 146 -13.82 -17.34 -1.87
C HIS A 146 -12.64 -17.29 -2.85
N TYR A 147 -12.50 -16.16 -3.52
CA TYR A 147 -11.29 -15.81 -4.25
C TYR A 147 -10.84 -14.39 -3.94
N ALA A 148 -9.57 -14.12 -4.20
CA ALA A 148 -8.93 -12.83 -4.05
C ALA A 148 -8.58 -12.25 -5.43
N ALA A 149 -8.71 -10.94 -5.59
CA ALA A 149 -8.32 -10.20 -6.79
C ALA A 149 -7.69 -8.85 -6.40
N GLY A 150 -6.56 -8.48 -7.01
CA GLY A 150 -5.84 -7.29 -6.58
C GLY A 150 -4.43 -7.19 -7.10
N CYS A 151 -3.54 -6.69 -6.24
CA CYS A 151 -2.19 -6.31 -6.63
C CYS A 151 -1.11 -6.99 -5.80
N VAL A 152 -0.04 -7.39 -6.49
CA VAL A 152 1.25 -7.77 -5.92
C VAL A 152 2.26 -6.71 -6.31
N TYR A 153 2.98 -6.17 -5.34
CA TYR A 153 4.09 -5.23 -5.53
C TYR A 153 5.41 -6.00 -5.46
N ASP A 154 6.39 -5.60 -6.27
CA ASP A 154 7.73 -6.18 -6.23
C ASP A 154 8.36 -6.00 -4.83
N GLU A 155 8.76 -7.09 -4.22
CA GLU A 155 9.27 -7.11 -2.84
C GLU A 155 10.62 -6.39 -2.70
N PRO A 156 11.61 -6.59 -3.60
CA PRO A 156 12.83 -5.79 -3.62
C PRO A 156 12.57 -4.27 -3.72
N ALA A 157 11.68 -3.83 -4.61
CA ALA A 157 11.33 -2.42 -4.75
C ALA A 157 10.61 -1.86 -3.50
N PHE A 158 9.74 -2.65 -2.87
CA PHE A 158 9.11 -2.30 -1.60
C PHE A 158 10.15 -2.14 -0.48
N ASP A 159 11.07 -3.09 -0.33
CA ASP A 159 12.13 -3.03 0.68
C ASP A 159 13.08 -1.84 0.45
N ALA A 160 13.41 -1.53 -0.80
CA ALA A 160 14.18 -0.35 -1.15
C ALA A 160 13.47 0.94 -0.77
N ALA A 161 12.16 1.05 -1.03
CA ALA A 161 11.36 2.21 -0.63
C ALA A 161 11.29 2.35 0.91
N ARG A 162 11.09 1.24 1.62
CA ARG A 162 11.10 1.22 3.09
C ARG A 162 12.45 1.69 3.65
N ALA A 163 13.55 1.18 3.10
CA ALA A 163 14.90 1.58 3.50
C ALA A 163 15.16 3.07 3.20
N ALA A 164 14.73 3.56 2.04
CA ALA A 164 14.85 4.97 1.66
C ALA A 164 14.11 5.88 2.65
N ARG A 165 12.87 5.54 3.02
CA ARG A 165 12.06 6.27 4.01
C ARG A 165 12.73 6.28 5.39
N TYR A 166 13.23 5.13 5.84
CA TYR A 166 13.96 5.01 7.10
C TYR A 166 15.25 5.85 7.13
N ASN A 167 16.02 5.81 6.05
CA ASN A 167 17.26 6.60 5.89
C ASN A 167 17.00 8.12 5.81
N ALA A 168 15.80 8.53 5.41
CA ALA A 168 15.39 9.93 5.38
C ALA A 168 15.02 10.49 6.76
N THR A 169 14.97 9.67 7.82
CA THR A 169 14.64 10.15 9.17
C THR A 169 15.72 11.09 9.73
N PRO A 170 15.35 12.12 10.53
CA PRO A 170 16.33 13.00 11.17
C PRO A 170 17.35 12.24 12.02
N GLN A 171 16.89 11.21 12.73
CA GLN A 171 17.74 10.36 13.55
C GLN A 171 18.81 9.65 12.71
N ARG A 172 18.44 8.96 11.63
CA ARG A 172 19.42 8.28 10.78
C ARG A 172 20.38 9.24 10.09
N ARG A 173 19.91 10.42 9.69
CA ARG A 173 20.81 11.47 9.16
C ARG A 173 21.81 11.95 10.22
N ALA A 174 21.39 12.11 11.46
CA ALA A 174 22.27 12.48 12.56
C ALA A 174 23.30 11.38 12.87
N GLU A 175 22.89 10.13 12.92
CA GLU A 175 23.77 8.97 13.13
C GLU A 175 24.81 8.84 12.00
N LYS A 176 24.40 8.97 10.75
CA LYS A 176 25.32 8.96 9.60
C LYS A 176 26.36 10.07 9.69
N LYS A 177 25.92 11.30 10.02
CA LYS A 177 26.81 12.45 10.21
C LYS A 177 27.79 12.24 11.38
N ALA A 178 27.34 11.62 12.47
CA ALA A 178 28.19 11.30 13.61
C ALA A 178 29.25 10.26 13.24
N LEU A 179 28.89 9.22 12.48
CA LEU A 179 29.82 8.21 11.99
C LEU A 179 30.87 8.80 11.04
N GLU A 180 30.45 9.64 10.08
CA GLU A 180 31.37 10.32 9.16
C GLU A 180 32.38 11.19 9.92
N LYS A 181 31.93 11.93 10.93
CA LYS A 181 32.82 12.72 11.79
C LYS A 181 33.81 11.85 12.56
N ALA A 182 33.36 10.72 13.11
CA ALA A 182 34.23 9.80 13.84
C ALA A 182 35.30 9.17 12.93
N LEU A 183 34.94 8.80 11.70
CA LEU A 183 35.87 8.25 10.71
C LEU A 183 36.92 9.27 10.27
N GLN A 184 36.54 10.54 10.12
CA GLN A 184 37.48 11.64 9.80
C GLN A 184 38.45 11.93 10.94
N GLN A 185 38.05 11.70 12.20
CA GLN A 185 38.90 11.90 13.38
C GLN A 185 39.83 10.71 13.67
N ALA A 186 39.57 9.56 13.05
CA ALA A 186 40.37 8.34 13.19
C ALA A 186 41.44 8.19 12.08
N GLN A 187 41.48 9.13 11.14
CA GLN A 187 42.50 9.27 10.08
C GLN A 187 43.52 10.33 10.47
#